data_AF-X1MLK7-F1
#
_entry.id   AF-X1MLK7-F1
#
_cell.length_a   1.000
_cell.length_b   1.000
_cell.length_c   1.000
_cell.angle_alpha   90.00
_cell.angle_beta   90.00
_cell.angle_gamma   90.00
#
_symmetry.space_group_name_H-M   'P 1'
#
loop_
_entity.id
_entity.type
_entity.pdbx_description
1 polymer ?
#
loop_
_entity_poly.entity_id
_entity_poly.type
_entity_poly.pdbx_seq_one_letter_code
_entity_poly.pdbx_strand_id
1 'polypeptide(L)'
;MEVCPVSIEHVPKIVDIRRNLVEMKAKFPEELLAFFESMEQRSNPWGIAPGERVKWAAEIDAKPFEAGTTEYLFYVGCAGAFDARNRRTTLAVAKILDAAGISWGILGKDELCCGDSLRRLGNEFVFDRIAGENIKMFAERGVKKIITQCPHCYSTLKNDYRQYGAELEVSHHADLIGNLLKEGRLELNQTNDLGKAVFHDSCYLGRYNNIYEAPRKVFASATGQMPAEMERHHDKSFCCGAGGGR
;
A
#
# COMPACT_ATOMS: atom_id res chain seq x y z
N MET A 1 12.79 -7.64 -14.75
CA MET A 1 13.80 -6.62 -15.10
C MET A 1 14.41 -7.06 -16.43
N GLU A 2 14.09 -6.36 -17.54
CA GLU A 2 14.41 -6.83 -18.91
C GLU A 2 15.58 -6.08 -19.56
N VAL A 3 16.20 -5.12 -18.85
CA VAL A 3 17.22 -4.23 -19.42
C VAL A 3 18.61 -4.87 -19.43
N CYS A 4 18.95 -5.67 -18.42
CA CYS A 4 20.24 -6.34 -18.34
C CYS A 4 20.13 -7.73 -19.00
N PRO A 5 20.89 -8.02 -20.08
CA PRO A 5 20.82 -9.31 -20.79
C PRO A 5 21.28 -10.51 -19.95
N VAL A 6 21.95 -10.26 -18.83
CA VAL A 6 22.39 -11.28 -17.86
C VAL A 6 21.65 -11.17 -16.52
N SER A 7 20.52 -10.45 -16.49
CA SER A 7 19.63 -10.35 -15.33
C SER A 7 20.31 -9.88 -14.03
N ILE A 8 21.23 -8.92 -14.13
CA ILE A 8 21.80 -8.29 -12.94
C ILE A 8 20.74 -7.37 -12.32
N GLU A 9 20.17 -7.84 -11.22
CA GLU A 9 19.21 -7.12 -10.40
C GLU A 9 19.94 -6.11 -9.49
N HIS A 10 19.85 -4.83 -9.82
CA HIS A 10 20.55 -3.77 -9.07
C HIS A 10 19.84 -3.38 -7.77
N VAL A 11 18.50 -3.45 -7.73
CA VAL A 11 17.73 -3.02 -6.54
C VAL A 11 18.03 -3.89 -5.30
N PRO A 12 17.99 -5.23 -5.35
CA PRO A 12 18.32 -6.05 -4.18
C PRO A 12 19.74 -5.78 -3.67
N LYS A 13 20.72 -5.65 -4.59
CA LYS A 13 22.12 -5.32 -4.24
C LYS A 13 22.23 -3.98 -3.53
N ILE A 14 21.51 -2.95 -3.99
CA ILE A 14 21.49 -1.63 -3.34
C ILE A 14 20.88 -1.73 -1.94
N VAL A 15 19.79 -2.48 -1.79
CA VAL A 15 19.14 -2.70 -0.48
C VAL A 15 20.09 -3.45 0.47
N ASP A 16 20.79 -4.48 0.01
CA ASP A 16 21.77 -5.21 0.82
C ASP A 16 22.96 -4.33 1.25
N ILE A 17 23.44 -3.45 0.36
CA ILE A 17 24.46 -2.46 0.72
C ILE A 17 23.93 -1.52 1.80
N ARG A 18 22.70 -0.99 1.64
CA ARG A 18 22.07 -0.14 2.67
C ARG A 18 21.91 -0.88 3.99
N ARG A 19 21.52 -2.16 3.96
CA ARG A 19 21.43 -3.01 5.14
C ARG A 19 22.78 -3.14 5.85
N ASN A 20 23.87 -3.39 5.13
CA ASN A 20 25.21 -3.40 5.73
C ASN A 20 25.58 -2.04 6.36
N LEU A 21 25.27 -0.94 5.67
CA LEU A 21 25.58 0.40 6.16
C LEU A 21 24.79 0.72 7.44
N VAL A 22 23.49 0.41 7.48
CA VAL A 22 22.63 0.67 8.63
C VAL A 22 22.94 -0.27 9.79
N GLU A 23 22.86 -1.58 9.58
CA GLU A 23 22.91 -2.58 10.67
C GLU A 23 24.33 -2.78 11.22
N MET A 24 25.34 -2.80 10.34
CA MET A 24 26.71 -3.17 10.76
C MET A 24 27.61 -1.96 11.00
N LYS A 25 27.32 -0.83 10.35
CA LYS A 25 28.19 0.36 10.39
C LYS A 25 27.51 1.58 11.01
N ALA A 26 26.23 1.49 11.37
CA ALA A 26 25.44 2.62 11.86
C ALA A 26 25.60 3.88 11.00
N LYS A 27 25.69 3.70 9.67
CA LYS A 27 25.95 4.76 8.69
C LYS A 27 24.74 4.98 7.81
N PHE A 28 24.04 6.07 8.04
CA PHE A 28 22.90 6.53 7.26
C PHE A 28 22.74 8.05 7.43
N PRO A 29 21.99 8.73 6.54
CA PRO A 29 21.71 10.16 6.71
C PRO A 29 21.04 10.46 8.04
N GLU A 30 21.44 11.54 8.72
CA GLU A 30 20.94 11.93 10.04
C GLU A 30 19.42 12.16 10.02
N GLU A 31 18.88 12.61 8.89
CA GLU A 31 17.46 12.83 8.66
C GLU A 31 16.61 11.55 8.81
N LEU A 32 17.23 10.36 8.71
CA LEU A 32 16.54 9.08 8.91
C LEU A 32 16.40 8.68 10.38
N LEU A 33 17.12 9.31 11.32
CA LEU A 33 17.05 8.97 12.75
C LEU A 33 15.62 9.10 13.28
N ALA A 34 14.99 10.27 13.09
CA ALA A 34 13.63 10.52 13.54
C ALA A 34 12.62 9.56 12.90
N PHE A 35 12.83 9.18 11.63
CA PHE A 35 12.01 8.19 10.95
C PHE A 35 12.17 6.80 11.58
N PHE A 36 13.40 6.33 11.83
CA PHE A 36 13.64 5.02 12.45
C PHE A 36 13.08 4.95 13.86
N GLU A 37 13.30 5.97 14.69
CA GLU A 37 12.74 6.05 16.04
C GLU A 37 11.21 6.06 16.02
N SER A 38 10.60 6.83 15.12
CA SER A 38 9.13 6.90 14.99
C SER A 38 8.53 5.57 14.53
N MET A 39 9.18 4.91 13.57
CA MET A 39 8.78 3.60 13.10
C MET A 39 8.92 2.55 14.20
N GLU A 40 9.99 2.59 14.98
CA GLU A 40 10.21 1.65 16.07
C GLU A 40 9.20 1.83 17.21
N GLN A 41 8.99 3.07 17.66
CA GLN A 41 8.18 3.37 18.83
C GLN A 41 6.68 3.45 18.56
N ARG A 42 6.29 3.92 17.36
CA ARG A 42 4.90 4.29 17.03
C ARG A 42 4.38 3.62 15.76
N SER A 43 5.20 2.81 15.09
CA SER A 43 4.84 2.09 13.87
C SER A 43 4.24 2.99 12.78
N ASN A 44 4.77 4.22 12.66
CA ASN A 44 4.45 5.13 11.57
C ASN A 44 5.58 6.15 11.39
N PRO A 45 5.78 6.66 10.16
CA PRO A 45 6.96 7.47 9.84
C PRO A 45 6.93 8.91 10.40
N TRP A 46 5.78 9.37 10.90
CA TRP A 46 5.60 10.74 11.40
C TRP A 46 5.56 10.83 12.92
N GLY A 47 5.73 9.70 13.62
CA GLY A 47 5.65 9.65 15.06
C GLY A 47 4.28 10.09 15.60
N ILE A 48 3.21 9.94 14.83
CA ILE A 48 1.86 10.30 15.28
C ILE A 48 1.35 9.21 16.25
N ALA A 49 0.54 9.59 17.25
CA ALA A 49 0.03 8.64 18.24
C ALA A 49 -0.88 7.57 17.58
N PRO A 50 -0.76 6.27 17.92
CA PRO A 50 -1.58 5.21 17.32
C PRO A 50 -3.09 5.42 17.43
N GLY A 51 -3.56 6.06 18.50
CA GLY A 51 -4.99 6.39 18.69
C GLY A 51 -5.56 7.33 17.62
N GLU A 52 -4.70 8.08 16.92
CA GLU A 52 -5.10 8.98 15.83
C GLU A 52 -5.39 8.24 14.52
N ARG A 53 -5.02 6.94 14.42
CA ARG A 53 -5.10 6.15 13.19
C ARG A 53 -6.53 6.00 12.66
N VAL A 54 -7.53 6.09 13.53
CA VAL A 54 -8.96 5.97 13.16
C VAL A 54 -9.59 7.29 12.70
N LYS A 55 -8.87 8.42 12.75
CA LYS A 55 -9.43 9.74 12.42
C LYS A 55 -9.88 9.87 10.96
N TRP A 56 -9.34 9.08 10.04
CA TRP A 56 -9.80 9.06 8.64
C TRP A 56 -11.24 8.56 8.51
N ALA A 57 -11.69 7.71 9.43
CA ALA A 57 -13.01 7.11 9.44
C ALA A 57 -14.04 7.95 10.21
N ALA A 58 -13.76 9.19 10.59
CA ALA A 58 -14.67 10.01 11.40
C ALA A 58 -16.05 10.25 10.75
N GLU A 59 -16.15 10.11 9.43
CA GLU A 59 -17.39 10.32 8.65
C GLU A 59 -18.12 9.01 8.31
N ILE A 60 -17.61 7.85 8.75
CA ILE A 60 -18.20 6.53 8.45
C ILE A 60 -18.16 5.63 9.70
N ASP A 61 -19.06 4.65 9.74
CA ASP A 61 -19.08 3.65 10.80
C ASP A 61 -18.17 2.46 10.43
N ALA A 62 -16.86 2.71 10.41
CA ALA A 62 -15.87 1.67 10.06
C ALA A 62 -15.77 0.64 11.20
N LYS A 63 -16.25 -0.58 10.92
CA LYS A 63 -16.27 -1.68 11.90
C LYS A 63 -14.89 -2.34 12.06
N PRO A 64 -14.57 -2.87 13.26
CA PRO A 64 -13.39 -3.70 13.43
C PRO A 64 -13.48 -4.96 12.55
N PHE A 65 -12.33 -5.45 12.10
CA PHE A 65 -12.26 -6.75 11.43
C PHE A 65 -12.53 -7.88 12.42
N GLU A 66 -13.44 -8.78 12.05
CA GLU A 66 -13.85 -9.95 12.82
C GLU A 66 -13.96 -11.17 11.89
N ALA A 67 -13.15 -12.22 12.15
CA ALA A 67 -13.20 -13.44 11.35
C ALA A 67 -14.59 -14.09 11.40
N GLY A 68 -15.11 -14.47 10.23
CA GLY A 68 -16.45 -15.03 10.07
C GLY A 68 -17.55 -13.99 9.88
N THR A 69 -17.31 -12.73 10.24
CA THR A 69 -18.23 -11.60 10.01
C THR A 69 -17.77 -10.76 8.82
N THR A 70 -16.50 -10.34 8.83
CA THR A 70 -15.90 -9.53 7.77
C THR A 70 -15.10 -10.39 6.81
N GLU A 71 -15.35 -10.25 5.50
CA GLU A 71 -14.61 -11.01 4.47
C GLU A 71 -13.19 -10.44 4.27
N TYR A 72 -13.07 -9.12 4.21
CA TYR A 72 -11.82 -8.43 3.93
C TYR A 72 -11.34 -7.58 5.11
N LEU A 73 -10.03 -7.61 5.38
CA LEU A 73 -9.37 -6.55 6.11
C LEU A 73 -9.06 -5.40 5.15
N PHE A 74 -9.60 -4.20 5.39
CA PHE A 74 -9.11 -3.01 4.73
C PHE A 74 -7.87 -2.47 5.48
N TYR A 75 -6.68 -2.77 4.94
CA TYR A 75 -5.41 -2.34 5.50
C TYR A 75 -5.05 -0.94 4.99
N VAL A 76 -5.24 0.05 5.87
CA VAL A 76 -5.19 1.48 5.54
C VAL A 76 -3.75 1.96 5.35
N GLY A 77 -2.83 1.41 6.15
CA GLY A 77 -1.43 1.81 6.17
C GLY A 77 -1.23 3.22 6.76
N CYS A 78 0.01 3.69 6.76
CA CYS A 78 0.35 4.95 7.42
C CYS A 78 -0.21 6.17 6.68
N ALA A 79 0.07 6.29 5.38
CA ALA A 79 -0.36 7.47 4.61
C ALA A 79 -1.89 7.57 4.58
N GLY A 80 -2.60 6.45 4.39
CA GLY A 80 -4.06 6.45 4.39
C GLY A 80 -4.68 6.90 5.72
N ALA A 81 -4.00 6.66 6.84
CA ALA A 81 -4.51 7.03 8.15
C ALA A 81 -4.10 8.43 8.59
N PHE A 82 -2.85 8.82 8.33
CA PHE A 82 -2.24 10.01 8.95
C PHE A 82 -2.09 11.21 8.01
N ASP A 83 -1.86 10.98 6.71
CA ASP A 83 -1.71 12.09 5.75
C ASP A 83 -3.08 12.67 5.36
N ALA A 84 -3.25 13.99 5.52
CA ALA A 84 -4.54 14.65 5.36
C ALA A 84 -5.13 14.52 3.95
N ARG A 85 -4.28 14.49 2.91
CA ARG A 85 -4.71 14.30 1.53
C ARG A 85 -5.13 12.86 1.29
N ASN A 86 -4.34 11.90 1.75
CA ASN A 86 -4.60 10.48 1.57
C ASN A 86 -5.77 9.96 2.41
N ARG A 87 -6.09 10.59 3.56
CA ARG A 87 -7.33 10.29 4.30
C ARG A 87 -8.59 10.38 3.43
N ARG A 88 -8.63 11.36 2.51
CA ARG A 88 -9.76 11.53 1.56
C ARG A 88 -9.84 10.35 0.59
N THR A 89 -8.70 9.85 0.13
CA THR A 89 -8.64 8.63 -0.70
C THR A 89 -9.11 7.41 0.08
N THR A 90 -8.65 7.24 1.34
CA THR A 90 -9.08 6.13 2.21
C THR A 90 -10.59 6.12 2.40
N LEU A 91 -11.17 7.29 2.70
CA LEU A 91 -12.61 7.45 2.85
C LEU A 91 -13.37 7.15 1.55
N ALA A 92 -12.85 7.60 0.40
CA ALA A 92 -13.45 7.31 -0.90
C ALA A 92 -13.44 5.81 -1.22
N VAL A 93 -12.33 5.11 -0.93
CA VAL A 93 -12.24 3.65 -1.09
C VAL A 93 -13.24 2.95 -0.18
N ALA A 94 -13.33 3.32 1.10
CA ALA A 94 -14.31 2.76 2.03
C ALA A 94 -15.75 2.92 1.52
N LYS A 95 -16.13 4.11 1.06
CA LYS A 95 -17.45 4.37 0.46
C LYS A 95 -17.73 3.51 -0.78
N ILE A 96 -16.70 3.23 -1.58
CA ILE A 96 -16.83 2.33 -2.75
C ILE A 96 -17.05 0.88 -2.28
N LEU A 97 -16.35 0.44 -1.23
CA LEU A 97 -16.55 -0.89 -0.65
C LEU A 97 -17.97 -1.05 -0.11
N ASP A 98 -18.48 -0.04 0.61
CA ASP A 98 -19.85 -0.02 1.12
C ASP A 98 -20.88 -0.05 -0.02
N ALA A 99 -20.70 0.80 -1.04
CA ALA A 99 -21.59 0.85 -2.20
C ALA A 99 -21.61 -0.46 -2.99
N ALA A 100 -20.49 -1.20 -3.02
CA ALA A 100 -20.39 -2.50 -3.67
C ALA A 100 -20.85 -3.68 -2.80
N GLY A 101 -21.32 -3.41 -1.57
CA GLY A 101 -21.75 -4.42 -0.60
C GLY A 101 -20.61 -5.38 -0.22
N ILE A 102 -19.37 -4.90 -0.19
CA ILE A 102 -18.24 -5.70 0.27
C ILE A 102 -18.27 -5.77 1.79
N SER A 103 -18.10 -6.97 2.36
CA SER A 103 -17.97 -7.14 3.80
C SER A 103 -16.52 -6.85 4.20
N TRP A 104 -16.26 -5.72 4.85
CA TRP A 104 -14.91 -5.29 5.24
C TRP A 104 -14.86 -4.78 6.69
N GLY A 105 -13.67 -4.85 7.28
CA GLY A 105 -13.37 -4.25 8.58
C GLY A 105 -11.94 -3.73 8.67
N ILE A 106 -11.61 -3.07 9.79
CA ILE A 106 -10.29 -2.46 10.03
C ILE A 106 -9.65 -2.96 11.31
N LEU A 107 -8.33 -2.82 11.42
CA LEU A 107 -7.60 -3.09 12.67
C LEU A 107 -7.62 -1.89 13.63
N GLY A 108 -8.10 -0.72 13.18
CA GLY A 108 -8.19 0.48 13.99
C GLY A 108 -6.84 0.92 14.53
N LYS A 109 -6.75 1.18 15.83
CA LYS A 109 -5.52 1.60 16.52
C LYS A 109 -4.44 0.51 16.58
N ASP A 110 -4.82 -0.75 16.38
CA ASP A 110 -3.91 -1.90 16.46
C ASP A 110 -3.19 -2.15 15.14
N GLU A 111 -3.62 -1.54 14.04
CA GLU A 111 -2.92 -1.62 12.77
C GLU A 111 -1.50 -1.04 12.92
N LEU A 112 -0.49 -1.73 12.39
CA LEU A 112 0.90 -1.29 12.37
C LEU A 112 1.28 -0.82 10.95
N CYS A 113 2.46 -0.22 10.76
CA CYS A 113 2.99 0.00 9.40
C CYS A 113 3.27 -1.35 8.71
N CYS A 114 3.25 -1.39 7.38
CA CYS A 114 3.69 -2.58 6.62
C CYS A 114 5.22 -2.79 6.69
N GLY A 115 5.98 -1.71 6.95
CA GLY A 115 7.43 -1.75 7.13
C GLY A 115 8.26 -1.55 5.85
N ASP A 116 7.64 -1.34 4.68
CA ASP A 116 8.36 -1.21 3.39
C ASP A 116 9.60 -0.30 3.47
N SER A 117 9.39 0.94 3.91
CA SER A 117 10.44 1.95 3.95
C SER A 117 11.63 1.56 4.84
N LEU A 118 11.41 0.84 5.95
CA LEU A 118 12.50 0.33 6.80
C LEU A 118 13.39 -0.61 6.01
N ARG A 119 12.79 -1.60 5.37
CA ARG A 119 13.49 -2.57 4.53
C ARG A 119 14.25 -1.88 3.38
N ARG A 120 13.61 -0.95 2.67
CA ARG A 120 14.25 -0.24 1.54
C ARG A 120 15.37 0.70 1.99
N LEU A 121 15.33 1.19 3.23
CA LEU A 121 16.37 2.01 3.84
C LEU A 121 17.47 1.19 4.52
N GLY A 122 17.29 -0.12 4.68
CA GLY A 122 18.29 -1.03 5.24
C GLY A 122 18.16 -1.29 6.74
N ASN A 123 17.10 -0.80 7.39
CA ASN A 123 16.79 -1.15 8.78
C ASN A 123 15.96 -2.45 8.79
N GLU A 124 16.64 -3.58 8.60
CA GLU A 124 15.99 -4.89 8.52
C GLU A 124 15.54 -5.35 9.91
N PHE A 125 16.25 -4.99 10.98
CA PHE A 125 15.88 -5.39 12.34
C PHE A 125 14.48 -4.91 12.73
N VAL A 126 14.18 -3.62 12.53
CA VAL A 126 12.85 -3.09 12.84
C VAL A 126 11.81 -3.59 11.84
N PHE A 127 12.19 -3.82 10.58
CA PHE A 127 11.29 -4.44 9.60
C PHE A 127 10.87 -5.86 10.02
N ASP A 128 11.82 -6.73 10.38
CA ASP A 128 11.58 -8.11 10.83
C ASP A 128 10.61 -8.13 12.01
N ARG A 129 10.82 -7.25 12.99
CA ARG A 129 9.93 -7.12 14.14
C ARG A 129 8.51 -6.74 13.73
N ILE A 130 8.35 -5.68 12.93
CA ILE A 130 7.02 -5.20 12.50
C ILE A 130 6.31 -6.24 11.62
N ALA A 131 7.03 -6.90 10.71
CA ALA A 131 6.49 -7.97 9.89
C ALA A 131 6.01 -9.15 10.75
N GLY A 132 6.82 -9.59 11.71
CA GLY A 132 6.45 -10.64 12.66
C GLY A 132 5.22 -10.28 13.49
N GLU A 133 5.15 -9.06 14.02
CA GLU A 133 3.99 -8.57 14.79
C GLU A 133 2.72 -8.51 13.94
N ASN A 134 2.79 -7.97 12.71
CA ASN A 134 1.64 -7.95 11.81
C ASN A 134 1.16 -9.36 11.45
N ILE A 135 2.07 -10.27 11.10
CA ILE A 135 1.72 -11.64 10.70
C ILE A 135 1.09 -12.40 11.87
N LYS A 136 1.65 -12.26 13.07
CA LYS A 136 1.07 -12.84 14.29
C LYS A 136 -0.35 -12.30 14.51
N MET A 137 -0.54 -10.99 14.43
CA MET A 137 -1.85 -10.36 14.59
C MET A 137 -2.84 -10.84 13.51
N PHE A 138 -2.42 -10.95 12.26
CA PHE A 138 -3.25 -11.44 11.16
C PHE A 138 -3.68 -12.90 11.41
N ALA A 139 -2.77 -13.75 11.86
CA ALA A 139 -3.06 -15.14 12.19
C ALA A 139 -4.05 -15.24 13.37
N GLU A 140 -3.79 -14.50 14.46
CA GLU A 140 -4.66 -14.47 15.66
C GLU A 140 -6.07 -13.97 15.33
N ARG A 141 -6.19 -13.00 14.44
CA ARG A 141 -7.50 -12.45 14.01
C ARG A 141 -8.13 -13.21 12.86
N GLY A 142 -7.48 -14.23 12.30
CA GLY A 142 -8.00 -15.00 11.17
C GLY A 142 -8.07 -14.22 9.84
N VAL A 143 -7.23 -13.21 9.66
CA VAL A 143 -7.14 -12.42 8.42
C VAL A 143 -6.56 -13.28 7.30
N LYS A 144 -7.28 -13.37 6.18
CA LYS A 144 -6.82 -14.07 4.97
C LYS A 144 -6.84 -13.18 3.72
N LYS A 145 -7.87 -12.34 3.61
CA LYS A 145 -8.03 -11.40 2.48
C LYS A 145 -7.81 -9.98 2.94
N ILE A 146 -6.96 -9.25 2.22
CA ILE A 146 -6.60 -7.87 2.52
C ILE A 146 -6.87 -6.99 1.30
N ILE A 147 -7.54 -5.87 1.52
CA ILE A 147 -7.64 -4.77 0.56
C ILE A 147 -6.68 -3.68 1.00
N THR A 148 -5.92 -3.11 0.07
CA THR A 148 -5.13 -1.91 0.36
C THR A 148 -5.11 -0.95 -0.82
N GLN A 149 -5.04 0.34 -0.52
CA GLN A 149 -4.93 1.39 -1.53
C GLN A 149 -3.49 1.80 -1.84
N CYS A 150 -2.54 1.36 -1.01
CA CYS A 150 -1.15 1.78 -1.11
C CYS A 150 -0.32 0.73 -1.88
N PRO A 151 0.35 1.09 -2.99
CA PRO A 151 1.23 0.18 -3.72
C PRO A 151 2.36 -0.43 -2.88
N HIS A 152 2.89 0.33 -1.91
CA HIS A 152 3.95 -0.14 -1.01
C HIS A 152 3.40 -1.21 -0.06
N CYS A 153 2.24 -0.96 0.56
CA CYS A 153 1.57 -1.94 1.41
C CYS A 153 1.21 -3.19 0.60
N TYR A 154 0.68 -3.01 -0.62
CA TYR A 154 0.36 -4.11 -1.52
C TYR A 154 1.57 -5.01 -1.77
N SER A 155 2.70 -4.44 -2.21
CA SER A 155 3.91 -5.23 -2.49
C SER A 155 4.47 -5.88 -1.23
N THR A 156 4.48 -5.17 -0.11
CA THR A 156 5.07 -5.68 1.14
C THR A 156 4.26 -6.83 1.72
N LEU A 157 2.95 -6.64 1.87
CA LEU A 157 2.03 -7.64 2.40
C LEU A 157 1.94 -8.86 1.48
N LYS A 158 1.95 -8.65 0.15
CA LYS A 158 1.83 -9.74 -0.82
C LYS A 158 3.12 -10.51 -1.04
N ASN A 159 4.26 -9.80 -1.15
CA ASN A 159 5.52 -10.38 -1.62
C ASN A 159 6.54 -10.53 -0.49
N ASP A 160 6.82 -9.45 0.26
CA ASP A 160 7.85 -9.51 1.30
C ASP A 160 7.41 -10.39 2.49
N TYR A 161 6.13 -10.36 2.89
CA TYR A 161 5.64 -11.14 4.04
C TYR A 161 5.66 -12.66 3.81
N ARG A 162 5.73 -13.11 2.56
CA ARG A 162 5.86 -14.55 2.22
C ARG A 162 7.12 -15.18 2.79
N GLN A 163 8.20 -14.40 2.93
CA GLN A 163 9.46 -14.91 3.50
C GLN A 163 9.33 -15.30 4.99
N TYR A 164 8.27 -14.82 5.66
CA TYR A 164 7.93 -15.17 7.04
C TYR A 164 6.76 -16.18 7.12
N GLY A 165 6.39 -16.82 6.00
CA GLY A 165 5.34 -17.83 5.96
C GLY A 165 3.90 -17.28 5.89
N ALA A 166 3.71 -15.98 5.62
CA ALA A 166 2.37 -15.44 5.43
C ALA A 166 1.83 -15.74 4.02
N GLU A 167 0.69 -16.40 3.96
CA GLU A 167 -0.07 -16.63 2.73
C GLU A 167 -1.34 -15.76 2.74
N LEU A 168 -1.19 -14.52 2.26
CA LEU A 168 -2.26 -13.52 2.24
C LEU A 168 -2.77 -13.30 0.81
N GLU A 169 -4.10 -13.26 0.65
CA GLU A 169 -4.74 -12.80 -0.57
C GLU A 169 -4.85 -11.26 -0.51
N VAL A 170 -3.89 -10.58 -1.12
CA VAL A 170 -3.82 -9.11 -1.10
C VAL A 170 -4.32 -8.55 -2.43
N SER A 171 -5.35 -7.71 -2.34
CA SER A 171 -5.97 -7.00 -3.47
C SER A 171 -5.69 -5.51 -3.38
N HIS A 172 -5.20 -4.93 -4.47
CA HIS A 172 -5.08 -3.49 -4.58
C HIS A 172 -6.44 -2.90 -4.97
N HIS A 173 -6.80 -1.74 -4.40
CA HIS A 173 -8.12 -1.13 -4.62
C HIS A 173 -8.48 -0.96 -6.11
N ALA A 174 -7.52 -0.60 -6.97
CA ALA A 174 -7.79 -0.42 -8.40
C ALA A 174 -8.19 -1.73 -9.11
N ASP A 175 -7.56 -2.85 -8.80
CA ASP A 175 -7.93 -4.16 -9.36
C ASP A 175 -9.31 -4.59 -8.84
N LEU A 176 -9.54 -4.41 -7.54
CA LEU A 176 -10.81 -4.74 -6.90
C LEU A 176 -11.96 -3.95 -7.53
N ILE A 177 -11.83 -2.62 -7.61
CA ILE A 177 -12.85 -1.75 -8.22
C ILE A 177 -13.12 -2.16 -9.67
N GLY A 178 -12.06 -2.45 -10.44
CA GLY A 178 -12.21 -2.92 -11.82
C GLY A 178 -12.99 -4.23 -11.93
N ASN A 179 -12.83 -5.15 -10.97
CA ASN A 179 -13.60 -6.39 -10.92
C ASN A 179 -15.05 -6.14 -10.49
N LEU A 180 -15.28 -5.30 -9.46
CA LEU A 180 -16.63 -4.96 -8.98
C LEU A 180 -17.48 -4.29 -10.06
N LEU A 181 -16.88 -3.44 -10.89
CA LEU A 181 -17.54 -2.83 -12.06
C LEU A 181 -17.93 -3.89 -13.11
N LYS A 182 -17.03 -4.84 -13.41
CA LYS A 182 -17.30 -5.92 -14.38
C LYS A 182 -18.36 -6.89 -13.90
N GLU A 183 -18.41 -7.15 -12.59
CA GLU A 183 -19.39 -8.03 -11.95
C GLU A 183 -20.76 -7.36 -11.79
N GLY A 184 -20.89 -6.06 -12.10
CA GLY A 184 -22.12 -5.30 -11.88
C GLY A 184 -22.44 -5.05 -10.40
N ARG A 185 -21.48 -5.27 -9.50
CA ARG A 185 -21.61 -5.01 -8.06
C ARG A 185 -21.42 -3.54 -7.71
N LEU A 186 -20.72 -2.80 -8.57
CA LEU A 186 -20.55 -1.36 -8.47
C LEU A 186 -21.13 -0.72 -9.72
N GLU A 187 -22.09 0.18 -9.54
CA GLU A 187 -22.71 0.94 -10.63
C GLU A 187 -22.29 2.41 -10.55
N LEU A 188 -21.94 2.99 -11.70
CA LEU A 188 -21.57 4.40 -11.81
C LEU A 188 -22.75 5.18 -12.36
N ASN A 189 -23.39 5.99 -11.51
CA ASN A 189 -24.56 6.77 -11.88
C ASN A 189 -24.25 7.97 -12.78
N GLN A 190 -22.98 8.38 -12.84
CA GLN A 190 -22.51 9.50 -13.64
C GLN A 190 -21.03 9.35 -13.99
N THR A 191 -20.65 9.89 -15.14
CA THR A 191 -19.24 10.13 -15.50
C THR A 191 -18.88 11.56 -15.13
N ASN A 192 -17.74 11.76 -14.47
CA ASN A 192 -17.24 13.09 -14.14
C ASN A 192 -16.12 13.48 -15.11
N ASP A 193 -16.30 14.58 -15.85
CA ASP A 193 -15.22 15.14 -16.66
C ASP A 193 -14.18 15.82 -15.75
N LEU A 194 -13.00 15.20 -15.63
CA LEU A 194 -11.86 15.74 -14.89
C LEU A 194 -10.94 16.60 -15.78
N GLY A 195 -11.32 16.81 -17.04
CA GLY A 195 -10.46 17.40 -18.06
C GLY A 195 -9.28 16.48 -18.39
N LYS A 196 -8.16 17.09 -18.82
CA LYS A 196 -6.96 16.36 -19.22
C LYS A 196 -6.19 15.85 -17.99
N ALA A 197 -6.42 14.60 -17.61
CA ALA A 197 -5.63 13.90 -16.60
C ALA A 197 -4.48 13.12 -17.25
N VAL A 198 -3.33 13.07 -16.57
CA VAL A 198 -2.16 12.28 -16.98
C VAL A 198 -1.88 11.22 -15.93
N PHE A 199 -1.66 9.97 -16.34
CA PHE A 199 -1.42 8.86 -15.41
C PHE A 199 0.06 8.68 -15.08
N HIS A 200 0.36 8.44 -13.81
CA HIS A 200 1.71 8.10 -13.33
C HIS A 200 1.73 6.68 -12.77
N ASP A 201 2.46 5.78 -13.44
CA ASP A 201 2.56 4.39 -13.01
C ASP A 201 3.44 4.24 -11.77
N SER A 202 2.85 3.63 -10.73
CA SER A 202 3.59 3.18 -9.56
C SER A 202 4.58 2.07 -9.95
N CYS A 203 5.82 2.18 -9.47
CA CYS A 203 6.79 1.11 -9.64
C CYS A 203 6.30 -0.20 -9.01
N TYR A 204 5.69 -0.16 -7.81
CA TYR A 204 5.21 -1.34 -7.11
C TYR A 204 4.03 -2.03 -7.79
N LEU A 205 3.03 -1.28 -8.27
CA LEU A 205 1.95 -1.91 -9.03
C LEU A 205 2.45 -2.42 -10.38
N GLY A 206 3.15 -1.58 -11.13
CA GLY A 206 3.64 -1.91 -12.46
C GLY A 206 4.80 -2.90 -12.44
N ARG A 207 6.03 -2.42 -12.23
CA ARG A 207 7.26 -3.22 -12.42
C ARG A 207 7.37 -4.45 -11.54
N TYR A 208 6.80 -4.41 -10.33
CA TYR A 208 6.91 -5.51 -9.37
C TYR A 208 5.70 -6.44 -9.37
N ASN A 209 4.53 -5.98 -9.84
CA ASN A 209 3.29 -6.76 -9.75
C ASN A 209 2.49 -6.83 -11.05
N ASN A 210 2.99 -6.24 -12.15
CA ASN A 210 2.41 -6.23 -13.50
C ASN A 210 0.97 -5.69 -13.59
N ILE A 211 0.62 -4.75 -12.70
CA ILE A 211 -0.68 -4.08 -12.67
C ILE A 211 -0.54 -2.70 -13.32
N TYR A 212 -0.95 -2.63 -14.59
CA TYR A 212 -0.95 -1.39 -15.39
C TYR A 212 -2.37 -0.99 -15.83
N GLU A 213 -3.15 -1.97 -16.27
CA GLU A 213 -4.43 -1.72 -16.93
C GLU A 213 -5.57 -1.40 -15.95
N ALA A 214 -5.59 -2.02 -14.77
CA ALA A 214 -6.71 -1.87 -13.86
C ALA A 214 -6.94 -0.42 -13.41
N PRO A 215 -5.91 0.35 -12.97
CA PRO A 215 -6.10 1.77 -12.65
C PRO A 215 -6.65 2.59 -13.82
N ARG A 216 -6.18 2.31 -15.05
CA ARG A 216 -6.61 3.03 -16.26
C ARG A 216 -8.07 2.74 -16.62
N LYS A 217 -8.47 1.47 -16.53
CA LYS A 217 -9.85 1.05 -16.80
C LYS A 217 -10.81 1.63 -15.78
N VAL A 218 -10.45 1.61 -14.49
CA VAL A 218 -11.24 2.25 -13.43
C VAL A 218 -11.37 3.75 -13.68
N PHE A 219 -10.27 4.43 -14.05
CA PHE A 219 -10.30 5.84 -14.41
C PHE A 219 -11.25 6.10 -15.60
N ALA A 220 -11.16 5.29 -16.65
CA ALA A 220 -12.01 5.43 -17.83
C ALA A 220 -13.49 5.19 -17.53
N SER A 221 -13.81 4.20 -16.70
CA SER A 221 -15.19 3.97 -16.25
C SER A 221 -15.75 5.17 -15.48
N ALA A 222 -14.94 5.82 -14.63
CA ALA A 222 -15.38 6.95 -13.83
C ALA A 222 -15.45 8.29 -14.59
N THR A 223 -14.65 8.45 -15.65
CA THR A 223 -14.50 9.73 -16.36
C THR A 223 -15.01 9.72 -17.80
N GLY A 224 -15.33 8.56 -18.35
CA GLY A 224 -15.74 8.39 -19.75
C GLY A 224 -14.58 8.38 -20.75
N GLN A 225 -13.32 8.55 -20.32
CA GLN A 225 -12.15 8.55 -21.20
C GLN A 225 -10.90 7.96 -20.54
N MET A 226 -10.01 7.38 -21.35
CA MET A 226 -8.70 6.93 -20.86
C MET A 226 -7.87 8.13 -20.40
N PRO A 227 -7.03 7.98 -19.36
CA PRO A 227 -6.10 9.03 -18.99
C PRO A 227 -5.06 9.23 -20.10
N ALA A 228 -4.51 10.43 -20.22
CA ALA A 228 -3.36 10.66 -21.09
C ALA A 228 -2.09 10.01 -20.51
N GLU A 229 -1.21 9.57 -21.38
CA GLU A 229 0.07 8.97 -20.99
C GLU A 229 1.21 9.99 -21.11
N MET A 230 2.18 9.90 -20.20
CA MET A 230 3.48 10.55 -20.37
C MET A 230 4.30 9.80 -21.42
N GLU A 231 5.30 10.44 -22.02
CA GLU A 231 6.27 9.78 -22.92
C GLU A 231 6.88 8.51 -22.29
N ARG A 232 7.13 8.57 -20.97
CA ARG A 232 7.56 7.43 -20.17
C ARG A 232 6.41 6.94 -19.29
N HIS A 233 5.81 5.83 -19.68
CA HIS A 233 4.70 5.16 -18.99
C HIS A 233 4.99 3.69 -18.75
N HIS A 234 4.10 3.00 -18.04
CA HIS A 234 4.16 1.58 -17.73
C HIS A 234 5.50 1.17 -17.11
N ASP A 235 6.18 0.16 -17.67
CA ASP A 235 7.48 -0.34 -17.24
C ASP A 235 8.60 0.71 -17.36
N LYS A 236 8.41 1.74 -18.20
CA LYS A 236 9.35 2.85 -18.40
C LYS A 236 9.06 4.08 -17.56
N SER A 237 7.97 4.11 -16.78
CA SER A 237 7.58 5.26 -15.93
C SER A 237 8.71 5.76 -15.01
N PHE A 238 8.77 7.07 -14.77
CA PHE A 238 9.73 7.62 -13.82
C PHE A 238 9.44 7.20 -12.38
N CYS A 239 10.49 6.97 -11.59
CA CYS A 239 10.34 6.79 -10.14
C CYS A 239 10.01 8.13 -9.49
N CYS A 240 8.99 8.16 -8.63
CA CYS A 240 8.65 9.34 -7.84
C CYS A 240 9.68 9.66 -6.73
N GLY A 241 10.55 8.71 -6.39
CA GLY A 241 11.61 8.85 -5.37
C GLY A 241 11.22 8.38 -3.96
N ALA A 242 9.93 8.36 -3.62
CA ALA A 242 9.46 8.09 -2.25
C ALA A 242 9.95 6.75 -1.67
N GLY A 243 9.89 5.66 -2.44
CA GLY A 243 10.38 4.34 -1.99
C GLY A 243 11.87 4.26 -1.72
N GLY A 244 12.65 5.26 -2.14
CA GLY A 244 14.08 5.37 -1.87
C GLY A 244 14.41 6.01 -0.52
N GLY A 245 13.41 6.47 0.24
CA GLY A 245 13.57 7.21 1.50
C GLY A 245 13.74 8.72 1.31
N ARG A 246 13.04 9.29 0.31
CA ARG A 246 12.97 10.74 0.06
C ARG A 246 11.59 11.29 0.35
#